data_AF-A0A847P3R4-F1
#
_entry.id   AF-A0A847P3R4-F1
#
_cell.length_a   1.000
_cell.length_b   1.000
_cell.length_c   1.000
_cell.angle_alpha   90.00
_cell.angle_beta   90.00
_cell.angle_gamma   90.00
#
_symmetry.space_group_name_H-M   'P 1'
#
loop_
_entity.id
_entity.type
_entity.pdbx_description
1 polymer ?
#
loop_
_entity_poly.entity_id
_entity_poly.type
_entity_poly.pdbx_seq_one_letter_code
_entity_poly.pdbx_strand_id
1 'polypeptide(L)' 'NKEIILYCGVGGYASSVWFALTQILDYKNVKIYDGAAQEWVIENEMELSPGL' A
#
# COMPACT_ATOMS: atom_id res chain seq x y z
N ASN A 1 -9.87 -17.63 1.65
CA ASN A 1 -9.56 -16.59 0.65
C ASN A 1 -9.49 -15.25 1.36
N LYS A 2 -8.28 -14.71 1.59
CA LYS A 2 -8.08 -13.39 2.19
C LYS A 2 -7.63 -12.40 1.11
N GLU A 3 -8.11 -11.16 1.17
CA GLU A 3 -7.64 -10.07 0.33
C GLU A 3 -6.35 -9.48 0.92
N ILE A 4 -5.40 -9.14 0.04
CA ILE A 4 -4.15 -8.46 0.40
C ILE A 4 -4.18 -7.08 -0.26
N ILE A 5 -4.08 -6.03 0.55
CA ILE A 5 -3.94 -4.65 0.07
C ILE A 5 -2.52 -4.18 0.36
N LEU A 6 -1.79 -3.83 -0.70
CA LEU A 6 -0.44 -3.30 -0.63
C LEU A 6 -0.47 -1.78 -0.71
N TYR A 7 0.31 -1.12 0.15
CA TYR A 7 0.52 0.32 0.11
C TYR A 7 1.99 0.61 0.42
N CYS A 8 2.47 1.79 0.02
CA CYS A 8 3.78 2.29 0.48
C CYS A 8 3.67 3.80 0.75
N GLY A 9 4.77 4.55 0.71
CA GLY A 9 4.72 6.01 0.89
C GLY A 9 4.08 6.73 -0.31
N VAL A 10 4.44 6.33 -1.53
CA VAL A 10 4.13 7.04 -2.80
C VAL A 10 3.70 6.08 -3.94
N GLY A 11 3.15 4.91 -3.61
CA GLY A 11 2.74 3.86 -4.58
C GLY A 11 3.87 3.02 -5.21
N GLY A 12 5.08 3.57 -5.42
CA GLY A 12 6.15 2.93 -6.21
C GLY A 12 6.59 1.53 -5.74
N TYR A 13 6.90 1.34 -4.45
CA TYR A 13 7.41 0.06 -3.93
C TYR A 13 6.33 -1.05 -3.87
N ALA A 14 5.06 -0.67 -3.79
CA ALA A 14 3.95 -1.63 -3.75
C ALA A 14 3.85 -2.43 -5.05
N SER A 15 4.27 -1.85 -6.19
CA SER A 15 4.25 -2.50 -7.51
C SER A 15 5.18 -3.72 -7.60
N SER A 16 6.39 -3.63 -7.04
CA SER A 16 7.37 -4.73 -7.06
C SER A 16 6.90 -5.92 -6.22
N VAL A 17 6.29 -5.65 -5.07
CA VAL A 17 5.73 -6.69 -4.20
C VAL A 17 4.48 -7.31 -4.83
N TRP A 18 3.63 -6.50 -5.47
CA TRP A 18 2.47 -6.99 -6.19
C TRP A 18 2.86 -7.97 -7.30
N PHE A 19 3.92 -7.65 -8.07
CA PHE A 19 4.44 -8.54 -9.11
C PHE A 19 4.89 -9.88 -8.51
N ALA A 20 5.68 -9.85 -7.43
CA ALA A 20 6.13 -11.09 -6.79
C ALA A 20 4.96 -11.95 -6.28
N LEU A 21 3.98 -11.35 -5.62
CA LEU A 21 2.83 -12.07 -5.08
C LEU A 21 1.95 -12.66 -6.18
N THR A 22 1.67 -11.92 -7.24
CA THR A 22 0.74 -12.34 -8.29
C THR A 22 1.38 -13.22 -9.36
N GLN A 23 2.60 -12.88 -9.80
CA GLN A 23 3.24 -13.54 -10.95
C GLN A 23 4.15 -14.70 -10.55
N ILE A 24 4.76 -14.64 -9.35
CA ILE A 24 5.69 -15.68 -8.89
C ILE A 24 5.00 -16.64 -7.93
N LEU A 25 4.19 -16.11 -7.01
CA LEU A 25 3.59 -16.88 -5.92
C LEU A 25 2.11 -17.22 -6.12
N ASP A 26 1.52 -16.80 -7.25
CA ASP A 26 0.15 -17.11 -7.70
C ASP A 26 -0.97 -16.64 -6.75
N TYR A 27 -0.74 -15.58 -5.98
CA TYR A 27 -1.78 -14.98 -5.15
C TYR A 27 -2.81 -14.26 -6.02
N LYS A 28 -4.07 -14.69 -5.98
CA LYS A 28 -5.14 -14.18 -6.86
C LYS A 28 -5.87 -12.93 -6.37
N ASN A 29 -5.74 -12.59 -5.08
CA ASN A 29 -6.50 -11.51 -4.46
C ASN A 29 -5.58 -10.46 -3.83
N VAL A 30 -4.80 -9.79 -4.69
CA VAL A 30 -3.83 -8.75 -4.29
C VAL A 30 -4.14 -7.46 -5.04
N LYS A 31 -4.33 -6.36 -4.30
CA LYS A 31 -4.61 -5.02 -4.84
C LYS A 31 -3.54 -4.04 -4.35
N ILE A 32 -3.29 -2.99 -5.14
CA ILE A 32 -2.44 -1.86 -4.75
C ILE A 32 -3.34 -0.69 -4.38
N TYR A 33 -3.07 -0.07 -3.23
CA TYR A 33 -3.62 1.22 -2.84
C TYR A 33 -2.62 2.32 -3.19
N ASP A 34 -2.91 3.03 -4.29
CA ASP A 34 -1.98 3.98 -4.93
C ASP A 34 -1.89 5.33 -4.19
N GLY A 35 -2.98 5.74 -3.50
CA GLY A 35 -2.94 6.90 -2.61
C GLY A 35 -1.99 6.71 -1.42
N ALA A 36 -1.72 5.46 -1.06
CA ALA A 36 -0.66 5.08 -0.15
C ALA A 36 -0.77 5.78 1.22
N ALA A 37 0.32 5.89 1.98
CA ALA A 37 0.30 6.62 3.25
C ALA A 37 0.02 8.12 3.06
N GLN A 38 0.32 8.69 1.88
CA GLN A 38 0.14 10.12 1.60
C GLN A 38 -1.33 10.54 1.53
N GLU A 39 -2.15 9.83 0.75
CA GLU A 39 -3.60 10.10 0.68
C GLU A 39 -4.23 9.94 2.07
N TRP A 40 -3.84 8.89 2.81
CA TRP A 40 -4.33 8.68 4.17
C TRP A 40 -4.04 9.86 5.11
N VAL A 41 -2.82 10.44 5.05
CA VAL A 41 -2.44 11.62 5.85
C VAL A 41 -3.28 12.85 5.48
N ILE A 42 -3.54 13.05 4.18
CA ILE A 42 -4.28 14.21 3.67
C ILE A 42 -5.77 14.12 4.05
N GLU A 43 -6.39 12.94 3.85
CA GLU A 43 -7.83 12.75 4.07
C GLU A 43 -8.22 12.66 5.54
N ASN A 44 -7.35 12.11 6.39
CA ASN A 44 -7.70 11.81 7.78
C ASN A 44 -7.22 12.87 8.78
N GLU A 45 -6.82 14.06 8.30
CA GLU A 45 -6.25 15.16 9.10
C GLU A 45 -5.37 14.63 10.23
N MET A 46 -4.44 13.71 9.89
CA MET A 46 -3.64 13.09 10.94
C MET A 46 -2.80 14.19 11.61
N GLU A 47 -3.09 14.47 12.89
CA GLU A 47 -2.18 15.23 13.72
C GLU A 47 -0.86 14.47 13.74
N LEU A 48 0.12 14.99 13.00
CA LEU A 48 1.51 14.60 13.18
C LEU A 48 1.83 14.99 14.62
N SER A 49 1.82 14.02 15.55
CA SER A 49 2.55 14.20 16.81
C SER A 49 3.98 14.53 16.40
N PRO A 50 4.48 15.75 16.63
CA PRO A 50 5.84 16.09 16.27
C PRO A 50 6.74 15.34 17.24
N GLY A 51 7.09 14.11 16.85
CA GLY A 51 8.03 13.25 17.56
C GLY A 51 9.46 13.52 17.11
N LEU A 52 9.81 14.81 16.96
CA LEU A 52 11.16 15.32 16.70
C LEU A 52 11.34 16.66 17.40
#